data_AF-A0A496XE32-F1
#
_entry.id   AF-A0A496XE32-F1
#
_cell.length_a   1.000
_cell.length_b   1.000
_cell.length_c   1.000
_cell.angle_alpha   90.00
_cell.angle_beta   90.00
_cell.angle_gamma   90.00
#
_symmetry.space_group_name_H-M   'P 1'
#
loop_
_entity.id
_entity.type
_entity.pdbx_description
1 polymer ?
#
loop_
_entity_poly.entity_id
_entity_poly.type
_entity_poly.pdbx_seq_one_letter_code
_entity_poly.pdbx_strand_id
1 'polypeptide(L)'
;MNGKSVTMKKSKLESRLIRPTPEENRKINAGIAADPDTWELSHEDFEKMRPTSEVHPEIVEAYRRSRGKQKAPTKVATSIRLSVTVLEAYKQSGA
;
A
#
# COMPACT_ATOMS: atom_id res chain seq x y z
N MET A 1 -30.72 -27.09 -27.13
CA MET A 1 -29.45 -26.78 -27.82
C MET A 1 -28.70 -25.76 -26.98
N ASN A 2 -27.44 -26.07 -26.67
CA ASN A 2 -26.74 -25.71 -25.44
C ASN A 2 -26.47 -24.21 -25.26
N GLY A 3 -26.80 -23.71 -24.06
CA GLY A 3 -26.39 -22.40 -23.56
C GLY A 3 -24.88 -22.37 -23.33
N LYS A 4 -24.20 -21.42 -23.97
CA LYS A 4 -22.76 -21.21 -23.83
C LYS A 4 -22.49 -20.65 -22.44
N SER A 5 -21.88 -21.45 -21.57
CA SER A 5 -21.34 -21.01 -20.29
C SER A 5 -20.18 -20.05 -20.54
N VAL A 6 -20.32 -18.80 -20.11
CA VAL A 6 -19.21 -17.84 -20.09
C VAL A 6 -18.28 -18.26 -18.96
N THR A 7 -17.22 -18.98 -19.30
CA THR A 7 -16.17 -19.31 -18.34
C THR A 7 -15.34 -18.05 -18.09
N MET A 8 -15.60 -17.35 -16.99
CA MET A 8 -14.75 -16.27 -16.52
C MET A 8 -13.37 -16.84 -16.20
N LYS A 9 -12.36 -16.48 -17.01
CA LYS A 9 -10.95 -16.79 -16.72
C LYS A 9 -10.60 -16.14 -15.39
N LYS A 10 -10.36 -16.95 -14.35
CA LYS A 10 -9.82 -16.46 -13.07
C LYS A 10 -8.49 -15.76 -13.35
N SER A 11 -8.44 -14.47 -13.07
CA SER A 11 -7.24 -13.65 -13.22
C SER A 11 -6.13 -14.20 -12.33
N LYS A 12 -5.01 -14.56 -12.94
CA LYS A 12 -3.82 -15.13 -12.33
C LYS A 12 -3.07 -14.07 -11.51
N LEU A 13 -3.60 -13.71 -10.34
CA LEU A 13 -2.86 -13.19 -9.20
C LEU A 13 -3.79 -13.21 -7.96
N GLU A 14 -4.05 -14.38 -7.40
CA GLU A 14 -4.55 -14.47 -6.03
C GLU A 14 -3.47 -13.83 -5.13
N SER A 15 -3.80 -12.73 -4.44
CA SER A 15 -2.84 -12.05 -3.57
C SER A 15 -2.34 -13.05 -2.52
N ARG A 16 -1.05 -13.38 -2.54
CA ARG A 16 -0.40 -14.28 -1.54
C ARG A 16 -0.47 -13.76 -0.10
N LEU A 17 -1.04 -12.57 0.11
CA LEU A 17 -1.19 -11.94 1.41
C LEU A 17 -2.44 -12.49 2.10
N ILE A 18 -2.22 -13.39 3.06
CA ILE A 18 -3.26 -13.87 3.97
C ILE A 18 -3.50 -12.77 5.01
N ARG A 19 -4.70 -12.21 5.04
CA ARG A 19 -5.09 -11.20 6.04
C ARG A 19 -5.75 -11.92 7.22
N PRO A 20 -5.38 -11.62 8.47
CA PRO A 20 -6.02 -12.23 9.63
C PRO A 20 -7.52 -11.92 9.67
N THR A 21 -8.31 -12.92 10.05
CA THR A 21 -9.72 -12.77 10.39
C THR A 21 -9.91 -11.91 11.66
N PRO A 22 -11.11 -11.37 11.93
CA PRO A 22 -11.37 -10.63 13.16
C PRO A 22 -11.08 -11.42 14.43
N GLU A 23 -11.37 -12.72 14.45
CA GLU A 23 -11.07 -13.59 15.59
C GLU A 23 -9.56 -13.79 15.80
N GLU A 24 -8.81 -13.96 14.71
CA GLU A 24 -7.35 -14.04 14.77
C GLU A 24 -6.73 -12.73 15.24
N ASN A 25 -7.21 -11.58 14.74
CA ASN A 25 -6.77 -10.26 15.24
C ASN A 25 -7.04 -10.10 16.74
N ARG A 26 -8.18 -10.58 17.25
CA ARG A 26 -8.46 -10.57 18.69
C ARG A 26 -7.47 -11.41 19.49
N LYS A 27 -7.12 -12.61 18.99
CA LYS A 27 -6.12 -13.48 19.64
C LYS A 27 -4.73 -12.85 19.62
N ILE A 28 -4.33 -12.25 18.51
CA ILE A 28 -3.07 -11.51 18.38
C ILE A 28 -3.02 -10.36 19.41
N ASN A 29 -4.07 -9.54 19.48
CA ASN A 29 -4.14 -8.42 20.43
C ASN A 29 -4.15 -8.89 21.89
N ALA A 30 -4.81 -10.01 22.21
CA ALA A 30 -4.78 -10.59 23.54
C ALA A 30 -3.37 -11.08 23.92
N GLY A 31 -2.63 -11.63 22.96
CA GLY A 31 -1.23 -12.01 23.16
C GLY A 31 -0.33 -10.81 23.42
N ILE A 32 -0.45 -9.76 22.61
CA ILE A 32 0.28 -8.49 22.79
C ILE A 32 0.01 -7.90 24.19
N ALA A 33 -1.24 -7.88 24.64
CA ALA A 33 -1.61 -7.34 25.94
C ALA A 33 -1.14 -8.19 27.15
N ALA A 34 -0.90 -9.49 26.94
CA ALA A 34 -0.46 -10.41 27.99
C ALA A 34 1.07 -10.49 28.12
N ASP A 35 1.80 -9.95 27.15
CA ASP A 35 3.27 -9.97 27.11
C ASP A 35 3.84 -8.85 28.01
N PRO A 36 4.59 -9.20 29.07
CA PRO A 36 5.18 -8.21 29.99
C PRO A 36 6.26 -7.33 29.34
N ASP A 37 6.84 -7.77 28.21
CA ASP A 37 7.85 -7.00 27.47
C ASP A 37 7.22 -6.06 26.43
N THR A 38 5.91 -6.15 26.20
CA THR A 38 5.19 -5.21 25.33
C THR A 38 5.09 -3.85 26.01
N TRP A 39 5.60 -2.83 25.34
CA TRP A 39 5.45 -1.43 25.75
C TRP A 39 4.89 -0.60 24.59
N GLU A 40 4.06 0.39 24.94
CA GLU A 40 3.51 1.34 24.00
C GLU A 40 4.23 2.68 24.13
N LEU A 41 4.52 3.32 23.00
CA LEU A 41 5.19 4.61 22.98
C LEU A 41 4.26 5.71 23.51
N SER A 42 4.73 6.44 24.51
CA SER A 42 4.02 7.64 25.00
C SER A 42 4.31 8.86 24.13
N HIS A 43 3.50 9.91 24.29
CA HIS A 43 3.75 11.19 23.61
C HIS A 43 5.11 11.79 24.01
N GLU A 44 5.47 11.69 25.29
CA GLU A 44 6.76 12.19 25.80
C GLU A 44 7.95 11.44 25.21
N ASP A 45 7.78 10.17 24.86
CA ASP A 45 8.82 9.40 24.17
C ASP A 45 9.04 9.94 22.76
N PHE A 46 7.96 10.21 22.02
CA PHE A 46 8.05 10.81 20.68
C PHE A 46 8.73 12.17 20.68
N GLU A 47 8.51 12.99 21.70
CA GLU A 47 9.17 14.31 21.81
C GLU A 47 10.70 14.19 21.99
N LYS A 48 11.17 13.12 22.63
CA LYS A 48 12.61 12.88 22.87
C LYS A 48 13.29 12.15 21.73
N MET A 49 12.54 11.56 20.80
CA MET A 49 13.09 10.84 19.66
C MET A 49 13.78 11.77 18.66
N ARG A 50 14.88 11.28 18.11
CA ARG A 50 15.65 12.00 17.08
C ARG A 50 15.41 11.37 15.71
N PRO A 51 15.41 12.17 14.62
CA PRO A 51 15.29 11.64 13.26
C PRO A 51 16.36 10.59 12.96
N THR A 52 15.99 9.51 12.25
CA THR A 52 16.93 8.47 11.82
C THR A 52 18.09 9.02 11.00
N SER A 53 17.88 10.11 10.24
CA SER A 53 18.95 10.78 9.49
C SER A 53 20.06 11.35 10.36
N GLU A 54 19.79 11.64 11.63
CA GLU A 54 20.79 12.15 12.58
C GLU A 54 21.50 11.04 13.35
N VAL A 55 20.78 9.98 13.72
CA VAL A 55 21.32 8.90 14.56
C VAL A 55 21.89 7.73 13.76
N HIS A 56 21.34 7.47 12.58
CA HIS A 56 21.71 6.37 11.68
C HIS A 56 21.71 6.84 10.21
N PRO A 57 22.60 7.78 9.85
CA PRO A 57 22.66 8.35 8.50
C PRO A 57 22.87 7.30 7.40
N GLU A 58 23.58 6.22 7.70
CA GLU A 58 23.87 5.10 6.79
C GLU A 58 22.61 4.40 6.27
N ILE A 59 21.59 4.25 7.12
CA ILE A 59 20.31 3.62 6.76
C ILE A 59 19.56 4.52 5.77
N VAL A 60 19.51 5.82 6.07
CA VAL A 60 18.83 6.80 5.21
C VAL A 60 19.52 6.92 3.87
N GLU A 61 20.86 6.89 3.84
CA GLU A 61 21.63 6.92 2.60
C GLU A 61 21.37 5.67 1.75
N ALA A 62 21.37 4.48 2.36
CA ALA A 62 21.03 3.23 1.68
C ALA A 62 19.59 3.24 1.11
N TYR A 63 18.62 3.72 1.88
CA TYR A 63 17.23 3.86 1.42
C TYR A 63 17.09 4.83 0.23
N ARG A 64 17.79 5.98 0.29
CA ARG A 64 17.76 6.97 -0.80
C ARG A 64 18.41 6.44 -2.08
N ARG A 65 19.42 5.58 -1.97
CA ARG A 65 20.01 4.89 -3.13
C ARG A 65 19.05 3.88 -3.76
N SER A 66 18.27 3.16 -2.95
CA SER A 66 17.36 2.10 -3.44
C SER A 66 16.05 2.64 -4.03
N ARG A 67 15.53 3.76 -3.50
CA ARG A 67 14.46 4.52 -4.13
C ARG A 67 15.05 5.35 -5.27
N GLY A 68 15.21 4.71 -6.42
CA GLY A 68 15.59 5.41 -7.64
C GLY A 68 14.66 6.60 -7.88
N LYS A 69 15.23 7.78 -8.13
CA LYS A 69 14.47 8.93 -8.62
C LYS A 69 13.61 8.44 -9.79
N GLN A 70 12.31 8.74 -9.78
CA GLN A 70 11.48 8.52 -10.96
C GLN A 70 12.18 9.21 -12.14
N LYS A 71 12.82 8.42 -13.03
CA LYS A 71 13.80 8.94 -13.99
C LYS A 71 13.16 9.95 -14.95
N ALA A 72 11.87 9.78 -15.24
CA ALA A 72 11.04 10.75 -15.93
C ALA A 72 9.57 10.58 -15.49
N PRO A 73 8.75 11.65 -15.53
CA PRO A 73 7.30 11.52 -15.44
C PRO A 73 6.78 10.53 -16.47
N THR A 74 6.14 9.43 -16.03
CA THR A 74 5.51 8.45 -16.95
C THR A 74 4.27 9.05 -17.62
N LYS A 75 3.72 10.12 -17.04
CA LYS A 75 2.56 10.85 -17.55
C LYS A 75 3.03 12.21 -18.06
N VAL A 76 2.62 12.53 -19.28
CA VAL A 76 2.82 13.85 -19.89
C VAL A 76 1.63 14.70 -19.49
N ALA A 77 1.89 15.85 -18.86
CA ALA A 77 0.84 16.82 -18.56
C ALA A 77 0.44 17.54 -19.86
N THR A 78 -0.72 17.18 -20.42
CA THR A 78 -1.23 17.78 -21.65
C THR A 78 -2.57 18.47 -21.39
N SER A 79 -2.68 19.75 -21.75
CA SER A 79 -3.94 20.49 -21.69
C SER A 79 -4.72 20.30 -22.99
N ILE A 80 -5.67 19.36 -22.99
CA ILE A 80 -6.58 19.10 -24.12
C ILE A 80 -8.04 19.24 -23.68
N ARG A 81 -8.91 19.62 -24.62
CA ARG A 81 -10.36 19.57 -24.42
C ARG A 81 -10.86 18.21 -24.90
N LEU A 82 -11.56 17.49 -24.02
CA LEU A 82 -12.20 16.21 -24.34
C LEU A 82 -13.72 16.42 -24.35
N SER A 83 -14.42 15.67 -25.20
CA SER A 83 -15.88 15.61 -25.13
C SER A 83 -16.33 14.86 -23.88
N VAL A 84 -17.55 15.14 -23.43
CA VAL A 84 -18.14 14.51 -22.23
C VAL A 84 -18.16 12.99 -22.34
N THR A 85 -18.54 12.46 -23.50
CA THR A 85 -18.61 11.01 -23.76
C THR A 85 -17.26 10.32 -23.61
N VAL A 86 -16.17 10.97 -24.04
CA VAL A 86 -14.82 10.43 -23.90
C VAL A 86 -14.40 10.39 -22.43
N LEU A 87 -14.73 11.42 -21.65
CA LEU A 87 -14.46 11.44 -20.20
C LEU A 87 -15.21 10.35 -19.45
N GLU A 88 -16.48 10.14 -19.78
CA GLU A 88 -17.31 9.11 -19.15
C GLU A 88 -16.80 7.70 -19.43
N ALA A 89 -16.44 7.41 -20.68
CA ALA A 89 -15.86 6.13 -21.07
C ALA A 89 -14.55 5.83 -20.32
N TYR A 90 -13.67 6.84 -20.18
CA TYR A 90 -12.42 6.67 -19.42
C TYR A 90 -12.67 6.41 -17.94
N LYS A 91 -13.59 7.17 -17.29
CA LYS A 91 -13.95 6.96 -15.88
C LYS A 91 -14.50 5.55 -15.61
N GLN A 92 -15.28 5.00 -16.55
CA GLN A 92 -15.82 3.64 -16.43
C GLN A 92 -14.76 2.56 -16.62
N SER A 93 -13.74 2.81 -17.45
CA SER A 93 -12.69 1.83 -17.75
C SER A 93 -11.70 1.57 -16.61
N GLY A 94 -11.57 2.49 -15.64
CA GLY A 94 -10.73 2.34 -14.45
C GLY A 94 -9.21 2.34 -14.70
N ALA A 95 -8.76 2.86 -15.84
CA ALA A 95 -7.34 2.99 -16.21
C ALA A 95 -6.65 4.23 -15.62
#